data_AF-A0A022RTG0-F1
#
_entry.id   AF-A0A022RTG0-F1
#
_cell.length_a   1.000
_cell.length_b   1.000
_cell.length_c   1.000
_cell.angle_alpha   90.00
_cell.angle_beta   90.00
_cell.angle_gamma   90.00
#
_symmetry.space_group_name_H-M   'P 1'
#
loop_
_entity.id
_entity.type
_entity.pdbx_description
1 polymer ?
#
loop_
_entity_poly.entity_id
_entity_poly.type
_entity_poly.pdbx_seq_one_letter_code
_entity_poly.pdbx_strand_id
1 'polypeptide(L)'
;SVYQVLESYDFPQGLLPIGVTSYEVEESSGKFSVKLNKSCSLTIDGYDLKYKTKISGTISKDKIKNLSGIQVKVLLFWVNIIEVTRDDDELDLSVGIASATFPVDNFYESPQCGCGFDCVFYSLSSSNVLAKTTIN
;
A
#
# COMPACT_ATOMS: atom_id res chain seq x y z
N SER A 1 2.87 6.83 -14.78
CA SER A 1 2.40 5.64 -14.04
C SER A 1 1.53 6.10 -12.88
N VAL A 2 0.77 5.23 -12.20
CA VAL A 2 0.01 5.64 -11.00
C VAL A 2 0.93 6.16 -9.87
N TYR A 3 2.14 5.62 -9.77
CA TYR A 3 3.15 6.03 -8.80
C TYR A 3 3.58 7.49 -9.02
N GLN A 4 3.79 7.89 -10.28
CA GLN A 4 4.03 9.29 -10.63
C GLN A 4 2.82 10.20 -10.39
N VAL A 5 1.59 9.66 -10.48
CA VAL A 5 0.39 10.43 -10.12
C VAL A 5 0.40 10.73 -8.62
N LEU A 6 0.69 9.75 -7.76
CA LEU A 6 0.85 10.00 -6.32
C LEU A 6 1.88 11.10 -6.03
N GLU A 7 3.06 11.00 -6.64
CA GLU A 7 4.13 11.99 -6.48
C GLU A 7 3.70 13.39 -6.92
N SER A 8 2.92 13.51 -8.01
CA SER A 8 2.41 14.80 -8.47
C SER A 8 1.42 15.47 -7.50
N TYR A 9 0.84 14.69 -6.58
CA TYR A 9 -0.02 15.16 -5.49
C TYR A 9 0.70 15.18 -4.13
N ASP A 10 2.03 15.12 -4.13
CA ASP A 10 2.89 15.15 -2.94
C ASP A 10 2.79 13.89 -2.06
N PHE A 11 2.48 12.74 -2.66
CA PHE A 11 2.48 11.46 -1.95
C PHE A 11 3.61 10.54 -2.43
N PRO A 12 4.23 9.79 -1.51
CA PRO A 12 5.23 8.80 -1.89
C PRO A 12 4.56 7.61 -2.59
N GLN A 13 5.27 7.01 -3.56
CA GLN A 13 4.74 5.93 -4.39
C GLN A 13 4.32 4.67 -3.60
N GLY A 14 4.91 4.44 -2.43
CA GLY A 14 4.72 3.24 -1.61
C GLY A 14 3.41 3.18 -0.86
N LEU A 15 2.52 4.17 -1.02
CA LEU A 15 1.11 4.03 -0.64
C LEU A 15 0.38 2.92 -1.43
N LEU A 16 0.92 2.52 -2.59
CA LEU A 16 0.40 1.44 -3.40
C LEU A 16 1.43 0.31 -3.53
N PRO A 17 0.97 -0.97 -3.52
CA PRO A 17 1.86 -2.10 -3.73
C PRO A 17 2.25 -2.19 -5.21
N ILE A 18 3.37 -2.87 -5.48
CA ILE A 18 3.78 -3.22 -6.84
C ILE A 18 2.70 -4.13 -7.47
N GLY A 19 2.47 -3.97 -8.79
CA GLY A 19 1.54 -4.81 -9.55
C GLY A 19 0.20 -4.17 -9.89
N VAL A 20 0.12 -2.84 -9.84
CA VAL A 20 -0.98 -2.08 -10.46
C VAL A 20 -1.03 -2.36 -11.96
N THR A 21 -2.21 -2.75 -12.45
CA THR A 21 -2.43 -3.11 -13.86
C THR A 21 -3.06 -1.98 -14.66
N SER A 22 -3.84 -1.11 -14.01
CA SER A 22 -4.44 0.07 -14.64
C SER A 22 -4.87 1.09 -13.58
N TYR A 23 -5.02 2.34 -14.00
CA TYR A 23 -5.55 3.41 -13.18
C TYR A 23 -6.30 4.43 -14.03
N GLU A 24 -7.20 5.16 -13.39
CA GLU A 24 -7.95 6.28 -13.94
C GLU A 24 -7.90 7.42 -12.92
N VAL A 25 -7.68 8.65 -13.37
CA VAL A 25 -7.76 9.87 -12.54
C VAL A 25 -8.49 10.95 -13.33
N GLU A 26 -9.53 11.54 -12.74
CA GLU A 26 -10.23 12.69 -13.28
C GLU A 26 -9.57 13.96 -12.71
N GLU A 27 -8.70 14.60 -13.48
CA GLU A 27 -7.85 15.71 -13.01
C GLU A 27 -8.64 16.88 -12.38
N SER A 28 -9.84 17.16 -12.90
CA SER A 28 -10.69 18.25 -12.41
C SER A 28 -11.30 18.00 -11.02
N SER A 29 -11.59 16.73 -10.71
CA SER A 29 -12.27 16.35 -9.47
C SER A 29 -11.34 15.65 -8.47
N GLY A 30 -10.19 15.16 -8.94
CA GLY A 30 -9.29 14.30 -8.19
C GLY A 30 -9.82 12.87 -7.97
N LYS A 31 -10.98 12.51 -8.52
CA LYS A 31 -11.50 11.14 -8.37
C LYS A 31 -10.58 10.18 -9.09
N PHE A 32 -10.18 9.12 -8.38
CA PHE A 32 -9.30 8.12 -8.95
C PHE A 32 -9.81 6.70 -8.70
N SER A 33 -9.39 5.79 -9.57
CA SER A 33 -9.44 4.37 -9.32
C SER A 33 -8.18 3.66 -9.80
N VAL A 34 -7.74 2.67 -9.04
CA VAL A 34 -6.57 1.84 -9.31
C VAL A 34 -7.01 0.39 -9.30
N LYS A 35 -6.51 -0.41 -10.24
CA LYS A 35 -6.76 -1.84 -10.31
C LYS A 35 -5.47 -2.62 -10.11
N LEU A 36 -5.51 -3.59 -9.21
CA LEU A 36 -4.51 -4.64 -9.05
C LEU A 36 -4.96 -5.87 -9.84
N ASN A 37 -4.02 -6.75 -10.20
CA ASN A 37 -4.37 -8.04 -10.83
C ASN A 37 -5.22 -8.92 -9.89
N LYS A 38 -4.87 -8.92 -8.60
CA LYS A 38 -5.56 -9.68 -7.55
C LYS A 38 -5.55 -8.88 -6.24
N SER A 39 -6.43 -9.24 -5.31
CA SER A 39 -6.32 -8.74 -3.94
C SER A 39 -4.98 -9.15 -3.35
N CYS A 40 -4.45 -8.29 -2.50
CA CYS A 40 -3.16 -8.48 -1.87
C CYS A 40 -3.27 -8.39 -0.36
N SER A 41 -2.60 -9.31 0.35
CA SER A 41 -2.41 -9.24 1.80
C SER A 41 -0.92 -9.32 2.11
N LEU A 42 -0.46 -8.55 3.08
CA LEU A 42 0.94 -8.51 3.52
C LEU A 42 1.01 -7.94 4.94
N THR A 43 2.13 -8.18 5.61
CA THR A 43 2.42 -7.63 6.93
C THR A 43 3.70 -6.80 6.84
N ILE A 44 3.65 -5.55 7.29
CA ILE A 44 4.82 -4.65 7.38
C ILE A 44 4.83 -4.10 8.81
N ASP A 45 5.97 -4.20 9.49
CA ASP A 45 6.16 -3.65 10.85
C ASP A 45 5.04 -4.00 11.84
N GLY A 46 4.52 -5.24 11.73
CA GLY A 46 3.43 -5.73 12.59
C GLY A 46 2.02 -5.31 12.19
N TYR A 47 1.86 -4.52 11.12
CA TYR A 47 0.56 -4.15 10.56
C TYR A 47 0.14 -5.12 9.47
N ASP A 48 -0.96 -5.84 9.72
CA ASP A 48 -1.63 -6.65 8.71
C ASP A 48 -2.41 -5.73 7.75
N LEU A 49 -1.97 -5.66 6.50
CA LEU A 49 -2.56 -4.86 5.44
C LEU A 49 -3.24 -5.74 4.40
N LYS A 50 -4.35 -5.23 3.85
CA LYS A 50 -5.06 -5.84 2.74
C LYS A 50 -5.45 -4.79 1.71
N TYR A 51 -4.93 -4.96 0.49
CA TYR A 51 -5.32 -4.21 -0.68
C TYR A 51 -6.35 -5.02 -1.48
N LYS A 52 -7.50 -4.43 -1.78
CA LYS A 52 -8.51 -5.01 -2.65
C LYS A 52 -8.08 -4.84 -4.11
N THR A 53 -8.69 -5.63 -5.00
CA THR A 53 -8.45 -5.55 -6.45
C THR A 53 -8.72 -4.15 -7.01
N LYS A 54 -9.69 -3.42 -6.44
CA LYS A 54 -9.97 -2.02 -6.78
C LYS A 54 -9.71 -1.14 -5.56
N ILE A 55 -8.90 -0.11 -5.76
CA ILE A 55 -8.65 0.98 -4.80
C ILE A 55 -9.21 2.25 -5.43
N SER A 56 -9.85 3.11 -4.65
CA SER A 56 -10.44 4.35 -5.17
C SER A 56 -10.54 5.40 -4.09
N GLY A 57 -10.61 6.66 -4.50
CA GLY A 57 -10.81 7.78 -3.59
C GLY A 57 -10.86 9.09 -4.35
N THR A 58 -10.62 10.18 -3.63
CA THR A 58 -10.42 11.51 -4.19
C THR A 58 -9.08 12.03 -3.71
N ILE A 59 -8.17 12.32 -4.64
CA ILE A 59 -6.84 12.84 -4.38
C ILE A 59 -6.77 14.34 -4.67
N SER A 60 -6.10 15.06 -3.79
CA SER A 60 -5.65 16.43 -3.97
C SER A 60 -4.24 16.54 -3.39
N LYS A 61 -3.59 17.69 -3.57
CA LYS A 61 -2.29 17.92 -2.93
C LYS A 61 -2.39 17.65 -1.43
N ASP A 62 -1.46 16.86 -0.90
CA ASP A 62 -1.32 16.51 0.53
C ASP A 62 -2.51 15.76 1.14
N LYS A 63 -3.53 15.38 0.36
CA LYS A 63 -4.72 14.72 0.90
C LYS A 63 -5.37 13.71 -0.05
N ILE A 64 -5.65 12.52 0.47
CA ILE A 64 -6.54 11.53 -0.11
C ILE A 64 -7.73 11.34 0.83
N LYS A 65 -8.95 11.46 0.33
CA LYS A 65 -10.19 11.25 1.10
C LYS A 65 -11.11 10.25 0.42
N ASN A 66 -12.11 9.76 1.16
CA ASN A 66 -13.05 8.74 0.70
C ASN A 66 -12.32 7.50 0.14
N LEU A 67 -11.16 7.19 0.72
CA LEU A 67 -10.33 6.08 0.32
C LEU A 67 -11.06 4.77 0.60
N SER A 68 -10.99 3.86 -0.36
CA SER A 68 -11.55 2.53 -0.26
C SER A 68 -10.63 1.55 -0.96
N GLY A 69 -10.56 0.34 -0.43
CA GLY A 69 -9.75 -0.73 -1.00
C GLY A 69 -8.42 -0.96 -0.32
N ILE A 70 -8.02 -0.12 0.65
CA ILE A 70 -6.88 -0.38 1.53
C ILE A 70 -7.42 -0.60 2.93
N GLN A 71 -7.11 -1.76 3.51
CA GLN A 71 -7.58 -2.16 4.82
C GLN A 71 -6.41 -2.48 5.75
N VAL A 72 -6.56 -2.10 7.01
CA VAL A 72 -5.69 -2.50 8.10
C VAL A 72 -6.48 -3.37 9.06
N LYS A 73 -5.82 -4.32 9.70
CA LYS A 73 -6.44 -5.14 10.74
C LYS A 73 -6.35 -4.44 12.09
N VAL A 74 -7.49 -4.27 12.74
CA VAL A 74 -7.60 -3.73 14.09
C VAL A 74 -8.29 -4.78 14.96
N LEU A 75 -7.57 -5.29 15.96
CA LEU A 75 -7.99 -6.43 16.78
C LEU A 75 -8.37 -7.65 15.89
N LEU A 76 -9.66 -7.94 15.76
CA LEU A 76 -10.19 -9.07 14.98
C LEU A 76 -10.85 -8.65 13.66
N PHE A 77 -10.89 -7.34 13.34
CA PHE A 77 -11.65 -6.80 12.21
C PHE A 77 -10.75 -6.10 11.18
N TRP A 78 -11.13 -6.21 9.91
CA TRP A 78 -10.53 -5.46 8.81
C TRP A 78 -11.28 -4.14 8.63
N VAL A 79 -10.57 -3.03 8.77
CA VAL A 79 -11.13 -1.67 8.69
C VAL A 79 -10.50 -0.95 7.50
N ASN A 80 -11.29 -0.19 6.73
CA ASN A 80 -10.71 0.61 5.64
C ASN A 80 -9.95 1.80 6.21
N ILE A 81 -8.80 2.09 5.62
CA ILE A 81 -8.21 3.43 5.69
C ILE A 81 -9.06 4.30 4.75
N ILE A 82 -9.60 5.39 5.28
CA ILE A 82 -10.55 6.26 4.57
C ILE A 82 -9.96 7.61 4.21
N GLU A 83 -8.88 8.00 4.87
CA GLU A 83 -8.18 9.25 4.63
C GLU A 83 -6.66 9.06 4.84
N VAL A 84 -5.88 9.70 3.99
CA VAL A 84 -4.43 9.85 4.12
C VAL A 84 -4.13 11.34 3.96
N THR A 85 -3.47 11.94 4.94
CA THR A 85 -2.99 13.33 4.85
C THR A 85 -1.49 13.37 5.02
N ARG A 86 -0.85 14.30 4.33
CA ARG A 86 0.56 14.60 4.50
C ARG A 86 0.73 15.94 5.20
N ASP A 87 1.63 15.99 6.16
CA ASP A 87 2.14 17.22 6.75
C ASP A 87 3.68 17.11 6.80
N ASP A 88 4.35 17.86 5.93
CA ASP A 88 5.81 17.82 5.76
C ASP A 88 6.36 16.40 5.53
N ASP A 89 7.13 15.87 6.49
CA ASP A 89 7.71 14.53 6.45
C ASP A 89 6.87 13.46 7.19
N GLU A 90 5.62 13.77 7.53
CA GLU A 90 4.69 12.86 8.18
C GLU A 90 3.45 12.55 7.32
N LEU A 91 2.96 11.31 7.43
CA LEU A 91 1.71 10.83 6.86
C LEU A 91 0.79 10.34 7.97
N ASP A 92 -0.42 10.91 8.00
CA ASP A 92 -1.50 10.47 8.86
C ASP A 92 -2.44 9.54 8.08
N LEU A 93 -2.56 8.30 8.54
CA LEU A 93 -3.47 7.30 7.98
C LEU A 93 -4.65 7.14 8.93
N SER A 94 -5.86 7.46 8.46
CA SER A 94 -7.07 7.48 9.27
C SER A 94 -8.08 6.41 8.87
N VAL A 95 -8.65 5.76 9.88
CA VAL A 95 -9.82 4.88 9.76
C VAL A 95 -11.13 5.58 10.19
N GLY A 96 -11.09 6.90 10.35
CA GLY A 96 -12.22 7.76 10.73
C GLY A 96 -12.23 8.12 12.20
N ILE A 97 -12.38 7.13 13.09
CA ILE A 97 -12.41 7.38 14.55
C ILE A 97 -11.02 7.45 15.19
N ALA A 98 -9.98 7.06 14.45
CA ALA A 98 -8.60 7.04 14.88
C ALA A 98 -7.67 7.22 13.68
N SER A 99 -6.47 7.71 13.95
CA SER A 99 -5.37 7.82 12.99
C SER A 99 -4.07 7.30 13.60
N ALA A 100 -3.12 6.99 12.73
CA ALA A 100 -1.74 6.75 13.10
C ALA A 100 -0.83 7.56 12.16
N THR A 101 0.21 8.13 12.73
CA THR A 101 1.20 8.98 12.04
C THR A 101 2.45 8.16 11.75
N PHE A 102 2.99 8.31 10.55
CA PHE A 102 4.17 7.60 10.08
C PHE A 102 5.09 8.57 9.34
N PRO A 103 6.41 8.40 9.41
CA PRO A 103 7.31 9.19 8.58
C PRO A 103 7.14 8.81 7.10
N VAL A 104 7.30 9.79 6.21
CA VAL A 104 7.14 9.64 4.75
C VAL A 104 8.12 8.61 4.16
N ASP A 105 9.30 8.49 4.75
CA ASP A 105 10.37 7.59 4.28
C ASP A 105 9.99 6.11 4.31
N ASN A 106 9.10 5.71 5.22
CA ASN A 106 8.49 4.37 5.26
C ASN A 106 7.73 4.00 3.96
N PHE A 107 7.42 4.97 3.11
CA PHE A 107 6.59 4.79 1.92
C PHE A 107 7.34 5.13 0.62
N TYR A 108 8.66 5.37 0.63
CA TYR A 108 9.38 5.64 -0.62
C TYR A 108 9.42 4.44 -1.57
N GLU A 109 9.38 3.22 -1.02
CA GLU A 109 9.33 1.99 -1.80
C GLU A 109 7.93 1.37 -1.78
N SER A 110 7.47 0.89 -2.93
CA SER A 110 6.22 0.13 -3.01
C SER A 110 6.41 -1.29 -2.49
N PRO A 111 5.59 -1.74 -1.52
CA PRO A 111 5.69 -3.10 -1.02
C PRO A 111 5.24 -4.10 -2.09
N GLN A 112 5.84 -5.28 -2.09
CA GLN A 112 5.40 -6.38 -2.92
C GLN A 112 4.34 -7.21 -2.22
N CYS A 113 3.47 -7.80 -3.02
CA CYS A 113 2.38 -8.57 -2.47
C CYS A 113 2.84 -9.84 -1.76
N GLY A 114 2.30 -10.09 -0.55
CA GLY A 114 2.64 -11.25 0.27
C GLY A 114 3.85 -11.01 1.18
N CYS A 115 5.02 -10.74 0.59
CA CYS A 115 6.29 -10.64 1.32
C CYS A 115 6.72 -9.21 1.70
N GLY A 116 5.94 -8.18 1.36
CA GLY A 116 6.29 -6.79 1.72
C GLY A 116 7.61 -6.37 1.08
N PHE A 117 8.60 -6.02 1.90
CA PHE A 117 9.94 -5.64 1.46
C PHE A 117 10.95 -6.81 1.45
N ASP A 118 10.57 -7.99 1.97
CA ASP A 118 11.49 -9.13 2.20
C ASP A 118 11.54 -10.16 1.06
N CYS A 119 11.03 -9.84 -0.12
CA CYS A 119 10.81 -10.81 -1.19
C CYS A 119 12.09 -11.48 -1.74
N VAL A 120 13.25 -10.83 -1.60
CA VAL A 120 14.55 -11.44 -1.94
C VAL A 120 14.85 -12.62 -1.00
N PHE A 121 14.66 -12.46 0.31
CA PHE A 121 14.89 -13.52 1.29
C PHE A 121 13.89 -14.66 1.18
N TYR A 122 12.62 -14.36 0.84
CA TYR A 122 11.61 -15.40 0.58
C TYR A 122 11.98 -16.31 -0.59
N SER A 123 12.56 -15.74 -1.66
CA SER A 123 13.04 -16.55 -2.79
C SER A 123 14.19 -17.46 -2.37
N LEU A 124 15.14 -16.95 -1.58
CA LEU A 124 16.29 -17.72 -1.09
C LEU A 124 15.90 -18.77 -0.04
N SER A 125 14.96 -18.48 0.85
CA SER A 125 14.45 -19.45 1.83
C SER A 125 13.66 -20.56 1.15
N SER A 126 12.88 -20.25 0.11
CA SER A 126 12.16 -21.24 -0.69
C SER A 126 13.10 -22.10 -1.54
N SER A 127 14.19 -21.52 -2.06
CA SER A 127 15.24 -22.27 -2.75
C SER A 127 16.05 -23.18 -1.81
N ASN A 128 16.26 -22.77 -0.55
CA ASN A 128 16.95 -23.58 0.47
C ASN A 128 16.10 -24.74 1.04
N VAL A 129 14.79 -24.77 0.78
CA VAL A 129 13.94 -25.94 1.05
C VAL A 129 14.11 -27.03 -0.02
N LEU A 130 14.50 -26.67 -1.25
CA LEU A 130 14.79 -27.63 -2.33
C LEU A 130 16.25 -28.09 -2.39
N ALA A 131 17.18 -27.37 -1.75
CA ALA A 131 18.61 -27.67 -1.78
C ALA A 131 19.13 -28.50 -0.58
N LYS A 132 18.26 -29.05 0.29
CA LYS A 132 18.66 -29.83 1.48
C LYS A 132 18.51 -31.35 1.38
N THR A 133 18.33 -31.89 0.17
CA THR A 133 18.51 -33.33 -0.08
C THR A 133 19.55 -33.52 -1.16
N THR A 134 20.82 -33.36 -0.79
CA THR A 134 22.00 -34.10 -1.26
C THR A 134 23.19 -33.39 -0.63
N ILE A 135 23.93 -34.08 0.23
CA ILE A 135 25.40 -34.21 0.21
C ILE A 135 25.76 -35.10 1.42
N ASN A 136 26.28 -36.27 1.06
CA ASN A 136 27.08 -37.28 1.78
C ASN A 136 26.52 -37.94 3.04
#